data_AF-A0A5S9MIG6-F1
#
_entry.id   AF-A0A5S9MIG6-F1
#
_cell.length_a   1.000
_cell.length_b   1.000
_cell.length_c   1.000
_cell.angle_alpha   90.00
_cell.angle_beta   90.00
_cell.angle_gamma   90.00
#
_symmetry.space_group_name_H-M   'P 1'
#
loop_
_entity.id
_entity.type
_entity.pdbx_description
1 polymer ?
#
loop_
_entity_poly.entity_id
_entity_poly.type
_entity_poly.pdbx_seq_one_letter_code
_entity_poly.pdbx_strand_id
1 'polypeptide(L)'
;MVFPDNASLALGVAQALGIDEDTAFRGMLNAPPDPGAMRILPLMDAKTPGHFVNGFAANDAASTLNIWKRVKEIGYPTDEPIIIMNCRADRVDRTIQFAEDVLPYIEASDLVLIGETTDPIVKAYEEGKIPADHLHNLEYQSTEEIMNMLEKKLHNRVGLWSRQYPWCR
;
A
#
# COMPACT_ATOMS: atom_id res chain seq x y z
N MET A 1 8.89 9.09 4.96
CA MET A 1 9.15 8.16 6.10
C MET A 1 10.46 7.42 5.80
N VAL A 2 11.33 7.23 6.79
CA VAL A 2 12.59 6.47 6.61
C VAL A 2 12.43 5.11 7.26
N PHE A 3 12.74 4.03 6.54
CA PHE A 3 12.72 2.66 7.07
C PHE A 3 14.12 2.27 7.55
N PRO A 4 14.29 1.82 8.81
CA PRO A 4 15.60 1.46 9.35
C PRO A 4 16.34 0.44 8.50
N ASP A 5 15.66 -0.59 7.98
CA ASP A 5 16.28 -1.64 7.16
C ASP A 5 16.89 -1.09 5.87
N ASN A 6 16.21 -0.15 5.20
CA ASN A 6 16.73 0.51 4.00
C ASN A 6 17.96 1.36 4.33
N ALA A 7 17.96 2.03 5.49
CA ALA A 7 19.10 2.80 5.96
C ALA A 7 20.29 1.90 6.32
N SER A 8 20.03 0.77 6.99
CA SER A 8 21.05 -0.22 7.35
C SER A 8 21.67 -0.88 6.12
N LEU A 9 20.87 -1.21 5.10
CA LEU A 9 21.38 -1.74 3.84
C LEU A 9 22.29 -0.73 3.13
N ALA A 10 21.86 0.54 3.03
CA ALA A 10 22.65 1.60 2.42
C ALA A 10 23.98 1.83 3.16
N LEU A 11 23.97 1.80 4.49
CA LEU A 11 25.18 1.87 5.32
C LEU A 11 26.11 0.67 5.09
N GLY A 12 25.56 -0.56 5.01
CA GLY A 12 26.35 -1.75 4.74
C GLY A 12 27.04 -1.71 3.36
N VAL A 13 26.35 -1.20 2.34
CA VAL A 13 26.94 -0.98 1.01
C VAL A 13 28.03 0.10 1.06
N ALA A 14 27.79 1.22 1.76
CA ALA A 14 28.78 2.27 1.93
C ALA A 14 30.06 1.76 2.61
N GLN A 15 29.89 0.95 3.66
CA GLN A 15 30.99 0.30 4.38
C GLN A 15 31.78 -0.65 3.46
N ALA A 16 31.10 -1.47 2.65
CA ALA A 16 31.74 -2.39 1.70
C ALA A 16 32.56 -1.65 0.62
N LEU A 17 32.19 -0.41 0.31
CA LEU A 17 32.91 0.47 -0.62
C LEU A 17 34.01 1.30 0.07
N GLY A 18 34.21 1.15 1.37
CA GLY A 18 35.21 1.90 2.14
C GLY A 18 34.84 3.36 2.39
N ILE A 19 33.55 3.71 2.29
CA ILE A 19 33.04 5.05 2.62
C ILE A 19 32.89 5.13 4.15
N ASP A 20 33.43 6.18 4.76
CA ASP A 20 33.30 6.41 6.19
C ASP A 20 31.86 6.77 6.58
N GLU A 21 31.53 6.49 7.84
CA GLU A 21 30.17 6.62 8.37
C GLU A 21 29.65 8.06 8.32
N ASP A 22 30.49 9.07 8.62
CA ASP A 22 30.10 10.49 8.57
C ASP A 22 29.79 10.94 7.14
N THR A 23 30.56 10.47 6.16
CA THR A 23 30.29 10.73 4.74
C THR A 23 29.02 10.01 4.28
N ALA A 24 28.82 8.76 4.68
CA ALA A 24 27.61 8.01 4.35
C ALA A 24 26.34 8.68 4.90
N PHE A 25 26.34 9.08 6.19
CA PHE A 25 25.21 9.78 6.79
C PHE A 25 24.90 11.10 6.12
N ARG A 26 25.92 11.92 5.84
CA ARG A 26 25.73 13.18 5.10
C ARG A 26 25.14 12.93 3.71
N GLY A 27 25.58 11.89 3.01
CA GLY A 27 25.02 11.49 1.73
C GLY A 27 23.54 11.09 1.84
N MET A 28 23.20 10.25 2.81
CA MET A 28 21.84 9.77 3.04
C MET A 28 20.87 10.89 3.44
N LEU A 29 21.31 11.86 4.24
CA LEU A 29 20.49 13.02 4.64
C LEU A 29 20.21 13.98 3.48
N ASN A 30 21.16 14.12 2.55
CA ASN A 30 21.04 15.04 1.40
C ASN A 30 20.48 14.37 0.14
N ALA A 31 20.30 13.05 0.16
CA ALA A 31 19.71 12.32 -0.95
C ALA A 31 18.27 12.80 -1.18
N PRO A 32 17.87 13.10 -2.43
CA PRO A 32 16.48 13.46 -2.72
C PRO A 32 15.57 12.29 -2.35
N PRO A 33 14.39 12.55 -1.76
CA PRO A 33 13.46 11.49 -1.42
C PRO A 33 13.03 10.76 -2.69
N ASP A 34 12.92 9.44 -2.60
CA ASP A 34 12.43 8.60 -3.69
C ASP A 34 11.06 9.11 -4.16
N PRO A 35 10.85 9.40 -5.47
CA PRO A 35 9.54 9.76 -5.99
C PRO A 35 8.45 8.72 -5.68
N GLY A 36 8.81 7.44 -5.47
CA GLY A 36 7.94 6.36 -5.04
C GLY A 36 7.74 6.23 -3.52
N ALA A 37 8.38 7.08 -2.71
CA ALA A 37 8.25 7.01 -1.25
C ALA A 37 6.79 7.21 -0.81
N MET A 38 6.37 6.46 0.21
CA MET A 38 5.02 6.47 0.76
C MET A 38 4.58 7.91 1.10
N ARG A 39 3.45 8.32 0.54
CA ARG A 39 2.78 9.58 0.85
C ARG A 39 1.40 9.29 1.45
N ILE A 40 1.08 10.03 2.49
CA ILE A 40 -0.28 10.11 3.02
C ILE A 40 -0.88 11.38 2.45
N LEU A 41 -1.94 11.26 1.65
CA LEU A 41 -2.62 12.39 1.03
C LEU A 41 -3.97 12.58 1.72
N PRO A 42 -4.29 13.78 2.24
CA PRO A 42 -5.66 14.05 2.65
C PRO A 42 -6.56 14.04 1.41
N LEU A 43 -7.65 13.29 1.48
CA LEU A 43 -8.73 13.28 0.50
C LEU A 43 -9.96 13.93 1.13
N MET A 44 -10.80 14.54 0.30
CA MET A 44 -12.07 15.18 0.69
C MET A 44 -11.95 16.49 1.49
N ASP A 45 -13.09 16.94 2.02
CA ASP A 45 -13.31 18.26 2.59
C ASP A 45 -12.44 18.53 3.83
N ALA A 46 -11.98 19.78 3.99
CA ALA A 46 -11.00 20.18 4.99
C ALA A 46 -11.46 19.98 6.45
N LYS A 47 -12.76 19.77 6.67
CA LYS A 47 -13.36 19.58 7.99
C LYS A 47 -13.32 18.13 8.48
N THR A 48 -13.31 17.15 7.58
CA THR A 48 -13.26 15.70 7.88
C THR A 48 -12.49 14.97 6.77
N PRO A 49 -11.16 15.15 6.68
CA PRO A 49 -10.39 14.55 5.61
C PRO A 49 -10.34 13.03 5.76
N GLY A 50 -10.71 12.30 4.71
CA GLY A 50 -10.26 10.93 4.54
C GLY A 50 -8.76 10.92 4.33
N HIS A 51 -8.06 9.86 4.74
CA HIS A 51 -6.61 9.77 4.49
C HIS A 51 -6.33 8.68 3.48
N PHE A 52 -5.60 9.05 2.44
CA PHE A 52 -5.15 8.11 1.43
C PHE A 52 -3.72 7.72 1.70
N VAL A 53 -3.53 6.47 2.08
CA VAL A 53 -2.19 5.90 2.20
C VAL A 53 -1.87 5.24 0.87
N ASN A 54 -0.90 5.81 0.18
CA ASN A 54 -0.35 5.17 -0.98
C ASN A 54 0.57 4.02 -0.50
N GLY A 55 0.08 2.78 -0.61
CA GLY A 55 0.83 1.54 -0.33
C GLY A 55 1.82 1.18 -1.45
N PHE A 56 2.01 2.04 -2.45
CA PHE A 56 2.91 1.91 -3.60
C PHE A 56 4.37 2.26 -3.27
N ALA A 57 4.79 2.24 -2.00
CA ALA A 57 6.21 2.27 -1.64
C ALA A 57 6.80 0.94 -1.14
N ALA A 58 5.97 -0.02 -0.73
CA ALA A 58 6.38 -1.36 -0.34
C ALA A 58 6.56 -2.36 -1.52
N ASN A 59 7.81 -2.75 -1.79
CA ASN A 59 8.18 -3.69 -2.85
C ASN A 59 7.77 -5.16 -2.59
N ASP A 60 7.32 -5.49 -1.37
CA ASP A 60 7.01 -6.83 -0.88
C ASP A 60 5.91 -6.81 0.20
N ALA A 61 5.41 -8.00 0.56
CA ALA A 61 4.34 -8.17 1.55
C ALA A 61 4.71 -7.63 2.94
N ALA A 62 5.93 -7.91 3.42
CA ALA A 62 6.37 -7.49 4.74
C ALA A 62 6.49 -5.96 4.83
N SER A 63 7.02 -5.33 3.78
CA SER A 63 7.05 -3.86 3.67
C SER A 63 5.64 -3.25 3.72
N THR A 64 4.65 -3.89 3.10
CA THR A 64 3.26 -3.40 3.11
C THR A 64 2.66 -3.46 4.52
N LEU A 65 2.87 -4.58 5.23
CA LEU A 65 2.40 -4.74 6.60
C LEU A 65 3.10 -3.78 7.57
N ASN A 66 4.39 -3.50 7.35
CA ASN A 66 5.13 -2.51 8.13
C ASN A 66 4.59 -1.10 7.92
N ILE A 67 4.27 -0.73 6.68
CA ILE A 67 3.57 0.53 6.37
C ILE A 67 2.25 0.60 7.14
N TRP A 68 1.43 -0.45 7.05
CA TRP A 68 0.13 -0.50 7.73
C TRP A 68 0.27 -0.35 9.25
N LYS A 69 1.17 -1.12 9.87
CA LYS A 69 1.47 -1.02 11.30
C LYS A 69 1.88 0.40 11.69
N ARG A 70 2.73 1.05 10.88
CA ARG A 70 3.20 2.40 11.16
C ARG A 70 2.11 3.45 11.03
N VAL A 71 1.18 3.31 10.08
CA VAL A 71 0.00 4.18 9.96
C VAL A 71 -0.84 4.10 11.24
N LYS A 72 -1.04 2.89 11.79
CA LYS A 72 -1.72 2.69 13.08
C LYS A 72 -0.99 3.37 14.24
N GLU A 73 0.34 3.22 14.31
CA GLU A 73 1.16 3.83 15.37
C GLU A 73 1.16 5.37 15.34
N ILE A 74 1.02 5.98 14.17
CA ILE A 74 0.96 7.45 14.03
C ILE A 74 -0.41 8.00 14.49
N GLY A 75 -1.43 7.15 14.65
CA GLY A 75 -2.75 7.53 15.14
C GLY A 75 -3.71 7.97 14.03
N TYR A 76 -3.51 7.54 12.79
CA TYR A 76 -4.53 7.69 11.76
C TYR A 76 -5.74 6.80 12.09
N PRO A 77 -6.97 7.20 11.70
CA PRO A 77 -8.18 6.44 12.03
C PRO A 77 -8.25 5.15 11.21
N THR A 78 -7.75 4.05 11.77
CA THR A 78 -7.60 2.75 11.10
C THR A 78 -8.64 1.71 11.52
N ASP A 79 -9.71 2.12 12.21
CA ASP A 79 -10.71 1.19 12.76
C ASP A 79 -11.56 0.52 11.66
N GLU A 80 -11.81 1.25 10.57
CA GLU A 80 -12.58 0.76 9.40
C GLU A 80 -11.89 1.19 8.09
N PRO A 81 -10.76 0.56 7.72
CA PRO A 81 -10.03 0.95 6.54
C PRO A 81 -10.66 0.39 5.27
N ILE A 82 -10.58 1.17 4.20
CA ILE A 82 -10.91 0.73 2.85
C ILE A 82 -9.60 0.33 2.15
N ILE A 83 -9.48 -0.92 1.74
CA ILE A 83 -8.35 -1.38 0.92
C ILE A 83 -8.77 -1.33 -0.54
N ILE A 84 -7.97 -0.68 -1.37
CA ILE A 84 -8.15 -0.65 -2.82
C ILE A 84 -6.98 -1.40 -3.45
N MET A 85 -7.25 -2.50 -4.15
CA MET A 85 -6.24 -3.32 -4.81
C MET A 85 -6.41 -3.29 -6.32
N ASN A 86 -5.38 -2.80 -7.01
CA ASN A 86 -5.31 -2.79 -8.46
C ASN A 86 -4.59 -4.05 -8.97
N CYS A 87 -5.36 -4.92 -9.62
CA CYS A 87 -4.92 -6.19 -10.20
C CYS A 87 -4.55 -6.01 -11.67
N ARG A 88 -3.59 -6.81 -12.14
CA ARG A 88 -3.16 -6.81 -13.55
C ARG A 88 -3.06 -8.23 -14.09
N ALA A 89 -3.53 -8.42 -15.32
CA ALA A 89 -3.48 -9.71 -16.01
C ALA A 89 -2.05 -10.23 -16.23
N ASP A 90 -1.07 -9.33 -16.44
CA ASP A 90 0.32 -9.73 -16.68
C ASP A 90 1.08 -10.18 -15.42
N ARG A 91 0.43 -10.19 -14.24
CA ARG A 91 1.08 -10.33 -12.93
C ARG A 91 0.25 -11.08 -11.87
N VAL A 92 -0.42 -12.14 -12.31
CA VAL A 92 -1.28 -12.97 -11.45
C VAL A 92 -0.57 -13.51 -10.20
N ASP A 93 0.69 -13.92 -10.32
CA ASP A 93 1.48 -14.41 -9.17
C ASP A 93 1.55 -13.39 -8.02
N ARG A 94 1.58 -12.10 -8.33
CA ARG A 94 1.58 -11.02 -7.32
C ARG A 94 0.20 -10.85 -6.70
N THR A 95 -0.86 -11.02 -7.48
CA THR A 95 -2.24 -11.04 -6.97
C THR A 95 -2.38 -12.14 -5.91
N ILE A 96 -1.89 -13.33 -6.22
CA ILE A 96 -1.91 -14.50 -5.32
C ILE A 96 -1.10 -14.20 -4.06
N GLN A 97 0.15 -13.74 -4.21
CA GLN A 97 1.00 -13.43 -3.06
C GLN A 97 0.35 -12.40 -2.12
N PHE A 98 -0.28 -11.36 -2.67
CA PHE A 98 -0.94 -10.34 -1.85
C PHE A 98 -2.16 -10.90 -1.09
N ALA A 99 -2.91 -11.81 -1.72
CA ALA A 99 -4.05 -12.48 -1.12
C ALA A 99 -3.65 -13.44 0.01
N GLU A 100 -2.42 -13.98 -0.02
CA GLU A 100 -1.91 -14.92 0.98
C GLU A 100 -1.10 -14.22 2.09
N ASP A 101 -0.24 -13.27 1.74
CA ASP A 101 0.77 -12.72 2.64
C ASP A 101 0.43 -11.33 3.19
N VAL A 102 -0.59 -10.64 2.66
CA VAL A 102 -0.92 -9.26 3.06
C VAL A 102 -2.35 -9.12 3.54
N LEU A 103 -3.32 -9.38 2.66
CA LEU A 103 -4.74 -9.15 2.96
C LEU A 103 -5.25 -9.91 4.21
N PRO A 104 -4.80 -11.14 4.51
CA PRO A 104 -5.24 -11.86 5.72
C PRO A 104 -4.88 -11.18 7.05
N TYR A 105 -3.92 -10.24 7.04
CA TYR A 105 -3.42 -9.57 8.25
C TYR A 105 -3.96 -8.15 8.43
N ILE A 106 -4.90 -7.71 7.58
CA ILE A 106 -5.49 -6.38 7.63
C ILE A 106 -7.01 -6.52 7.69
N GLU A 107 -7.58 -6.24 8.85
CA GLU A 107 -9.04 -6.12 9.02
C GLU A 107 -9.53 -4.87 8.28
N ALA A 108 -10.45 -5.05 7.34
CA ALA A 108 -10.93 -3.98 6.46
C ALA A 108 -12.45 -3.93 6.42
N SER A 109 -13.02 -2.73 6.40
CA SER A 109 -14.47 -2.60 6.19
C SER A 109 -14.85 -2.88 4.74
N ASP A 110 -14.02 -2.44 3.80
CA ASP A 110 -14.27 -2.59 2.37
C ASP A 110 -12.97 -2.97 1.66
N LEU A 111 -13.00 -4.04 0.86
CA LEU A 111 -11.97 -4.42 -0.10
C LEU A 111 -12.47 -4.13 -1.51
N VAL A 112 -11.81 -3.24 -2.22
CA VAL A 112 -12.16 -2.77 -3.55
C VAL A 112 -11.15 -3.30 -4.55
N LEU A 113 -11.58 -4.15 -5.48
CA LEU A 113 -10.74 -4.69 -6.54
C LEU A 113 -10.97 -3.88 -7.81
N ILE A 114 -9.89 -3.43 -8.45
CA ILE A 114 -9.92 -2.70 -9.72
C ILE A 114 -8.90 -3.30 -10.69
N GLY A 115 -9.01 -2.95 -11.96
CA GLY A 115 -8.08 -3.43 -13.00
C GLY A 115 -8.55 -4.73 -13.62
N GLU A 116 -7.68 -5.74 -13.66
CA GLU A 116 -7.90 -7.01 -14.38
C GLU A 116 -7.39 -8.21 -13.58
N THR A 117 -7.99 -9.39 -13.80
CA THR A 117 -7.64 -10.68 -13.18
C THR A 117 -7.72 -10.63 -11.66
N THR A 118 -8.92 -10.34 -11.16
CA THR A 118 -9.21 -10.21 -9.72
C THR A 118 -9.49 -11.55 -9.02
N ASP A 119 -9.73 -12.61 -9.80
CA ASP A 119 -10.16 -13.94 -9.33
C ASP A 119 -9.39 -14.50 -8.12
N PRO A 120 -8.04 -14.41 -8.03
CA PRO A 120 -7.33 -14.98 -6.89
C PRO A 120 -7.74 -14.37 -5.55
N ILE A 121 -8.04 -13.06 -5.53
CA ILE A 121 -8.46 -12.38 -4.30
C ILE A 121 -9.93 -12.67 -4.02
N VAL A 122 -10.78 -12.68 -5.04
CA VAL A 122 -12.20 -13.03 -4.90
C VAL A 122 -12.32 -14.41 -4.26
N LYS A 123 -11.56 -15.39 -4.76
CA LYS A 123 -11.53 -16.74 -4.21
C LYS A 123 -11.02 -16.78 -2.77
N ALA A 124 -9.94 -16.08 -2.45
CA ALA A 124 -9.41 -16.02 -1.09
C ALA A 124 -10.41 -15.37 -0.11
N TYR A 125 -11.16 -14.37 -0.55
CA TYR A 125 -12.24 -13.74 0.21
C TYR A 125 -13.41 -14.71 0.44
N GLU A 126 -13.88 -15.41 -0.60
CA GLU A 126 -14.95 -16.42 -0.50
C GLU A 126 -14.57 -17.60 0.40
N GLU A 127 -13.29 -17.97 0.44
CA GLU A 127 -12.73 -18.97 1.35
C GLU A 127 -12.58 -18.46 2.80
N GLY A 128 -12.92 -17.20 3.08
CA GLY A 128 -12.86 -16.59 4.40
C GLY A 128 -11.43 -16.28 4.89
N LYS A 129 -10.44 -16.25 3.99
CA LYS A 129 -9.04 -15.96 4.33
C LYS A 129 -8.76 -14.47 4.50
N ILE A 130 -9.61 -13.62 3.94
CA ILE A 130 -9.45 -12.17 3.97
C ILE A 130 -10.51 -11.58 4.91
N PRO A 131 -10.11 -10.98 6.04
CA PRO A 131 -11.04 -10.39 7.02
C PRO A 131 -11.52 -9.01 6.52
N ALA A 132 -12.35 -9.03 5.48
CA ALA A 132 -13.03 -7.84 4.99
C ALA A 132 -14.56 -7.99 5.14
N ASP A 133 -15.26 -6.93 5.54
CA ASP A 133 -16.72 -7.01 5.68
C ASP A 133 -17.43 -7.02 4.31
N HIS A 134 -16.88 -6.27 3.36
CA HIS A 134 -17.46 -6.09 2.03
C HIS A 134 -16.40 -6.17 0.92
N LEU A 135 -16.66 -7.01 -0.09
CA LEU A 135 -15.89 -7.06 -1.32
C LEU A 135 -16.62 -6.31 -2.44
N HIS A 136 -15.93 -5.35 -3.08
CA HIS A 136 -16.40 -4.62 -4.27
C HIS A 136 -15.51 -4.98 -5.46
N ASN A 137 -15.99 -5.86 -6.32
CA ASN A 137 -15.28 -6.18 -7.55
C ASN A 137 -15.67 -5.18 -8.66
N LEU A 138 -14.74 -4.29 -9.00
CA LEU A 138 -14.86 -3.30 -10.07
C LEU A 138 -13.87 -3.60 -11.21
N GLU A 139 -13.66 -4.88 -11.51
CA GLU A 139 -12.88 -5.31 -12.67
C GLU A 139 -13.43 -4.70 -13.97
N TYR A 140 -12.53 -4.21 -14.82
CA TYR A 140 -12.83 -3.53 -16.09
C TYR A 140 -13.71 -2.26 -15.99
N GLN A 141 -14.02 -1.77 -14.79
CA GLN A 141 -14.78 -0.52 -14.61
C GLN A 141 -13.93 0.71 -14.98
N SER A 142 -14.61 1.77 -15.39
CA SER A 142 -13.95 3.04 -15.70
C SER A 142 -13.46 3.75 -14.44
N THR A 143 -12.45 4.61 -14.60
CA THR A 143 -11.95 5.44 -13.50
C THR A 143 -13.06 6.29 -12.87
N GLU A 144 -14.01 6.78 -13.67
CA GLU A 144 -15.12 7.60 -13.18
C GLU A 144 -16.07 6.80 -12.27
N GLU A 145 -16.41 5.57 -12.64
CA GLU A 145 -17.23 4.67 -11.80
C GLU A 145 -16.52 4.31 -10.50
N ILE A 146 -15.22 4.01 -10.57
CA ILE A 146 -14.38 3.73 -9.39
C ILE A 146 -14.38 4.95 -8.45
N MET A 147 -14.11 6.14 -8.98
CA MET A 147 -14.08 7.37 -8.18
C MET A 147 -15.44 7.68 -7.55
N ASN A 148 -16.54 7.55 -8.31
CA ASN A 148 -17.89 7.76 -7.79
C ASN A 148 -18.24 6.79 -6.64
N MET A 149 -17.78 5.55 -6.70
CA MET A 149 -17.97 4.57 -5.62
C MET A 149 -17.12 4.96 -4.39
N LEU A 150 -15.85 5.29 -4.62
CA LEU A 150 -14.92 5.69 -3.57
C LEU A 150 -15.36 6.96 -2.85
N GLU A 151 -15.86 7.98 -3.56
CA GLU A 151 -16.36 9.21 -2.97
C GLU A 151 -17.56 8.98 -2.03
N LYS A 152 -18.46 8.06 -2.40
CA LYS A 152 -19.59 7.69 -1.53
C LYS A 152 -19.13 7.00 -0.25
N LYS A 153 -17.98 6.31 -0.28
CA LYS A 153 -17.49 5.49 0.83
C LYS A 153 -16.41 6.14 1.69
N LEU A 154 -15.53 6.98 1.13
CA LEU A 154 -14.36 7.52 1.82
C LEU A 154 -14.67 8.69 2.78
N HIS A 155 -15.94 9.12 2.89
CA HIS A 155 -16.33 10.13 3.86
C HIS A 155 -15.94 9.68 5.28
N ASN A 156 -14.98 10.42 5.89
CA ASN A 156 -14.45 10.17 7.23
C ASN A 156 -13.68 8.83 7.41
N ARG A 157 -13.11 8.24 6.35
CA ARG A 157 -12.39 6.95 6.41
C ARG A 157 -10.98 7.01 5.79
N VAL A 158 -10.13 6.04 6.13
CA VAL A 158 -8.78 5.88 5.58
C VAL A 158 -8.82 4.87 4.44
N GLY A 159 -8.36 5.29 3.25
CA GLY A 159 -8.19 4.43 2.09
C GLY A 159 -6.72 4.03 1.92
N LEU A 160 -6.42 2.75 1.94
CA LEU A 160 -5.12 2.19 1.58
C LEU A 160 -5.18 1.72 0.12
N TRP A 161 -4.40 2.33 -0.78
CA TRP A 161 -4.36 1.91 -2.19
C TRP A 161 -3.07 1.15 -2.49
N SER A 162 -3.19 -0.03 -3.10
CA SER A 162 -2.09 -0.87 -3.57
C SER A 162 -2.24 -1.14 -5.07
N ARG A 163 -1.13 -1.07 -5.82
CA ARG A 163 -1.01 -1.52 -7.21
C ARG A 163 0.18 -2.44 -7.35
N GLN A 164 0.09 -3.40 -8.25
CA GLN A 164 1.19 -4.30 -8.56
C GLN A 164 2.37 -3.55 -9.24
N TYR A 165 3.49 -3.46 -8.53
CA TYR A 165 4.69 -2.69 -8.88
C TYR A 165 5.43 -3.15 -10.12
N PRO A 166 5.97 -2.23 -10.94
CA PRO A 166 7.01 -2.55 -11.89
C PRO A 166 8.31 -2.91 -11.15
N TRP A 167 8.84 -4.10 -11.38
CA TRP A 167 10.29 -4.28 -11.22
C TRP A 167 10.94 -3.63 -12.43
N CYS A 168 11.93 -2.76 -12.19
CA CYS A 168 12.93 -2.42 -13.19
C CYS A 168 13.45 -3.73 -13.79
N ARG A 169 13.25 -3.90 -15.10
CA ARG A 169 14.16 -4.73 -15.89
C ARG A 169 15.39 -3.90 -16.21
#